data_AF-A0A9X1HE15-F1
#
_entry.id   AF-A0A9X1HE15-F1
#
_cell.length_a   1.000
_cell.length_b   1.000
_cell.length_c   1.000
_cell.angle_alpha   90.00
_cell.angle_beta   90.00
_cell.angle_gamma   90.00
#
_symmetry.space_group_name_H-M   'P 1'
#
loop_
_entity.id
_entity.type
_entity.pdbx_description
1 polymer ?
#
loop_
_entity_poly.entity_id
_entity_poly.type
_entity_poly.pdbx_seq_one_letter_code
_entity_poly.pdbx_strand_id
1 'polypeptide(L)'
;MEEALKWGICILLVYFLLHNGFDIQVSTKIRYVFDTVNDTISVKSPLYSEKQIMKISEAVIFVQSEMGSWHYALGAKKSQFVKNHRISEFFGSGKKSNRRQDEYEKEVLAKIDKLIEAVYLKRSN
;
A
#
# COMPACT_ATOMS: atom_id res chain seq x y z
N MET A 1 -42.58 -20.34 -17.72
CA MET A 1 -41.69 -20.50 -16.55
C MET A 1 -40.21 -20.43 -16.93
N GLU A 2 -39.78 -21.04 -18.04
CA GLU A 2 -38.36 -21.02 -18.46
C GLU A 2 -37.79 -19.63 -18.76
N GLU A 3 -38.58 -18.74 -19.37
CA GLU A 3 -38.13 -17.36 -19.66
C GLU A 3 -37.83 -16.55 -18.39
N ALA A 4 -38.71 -16.62 -17.40
CA ALA A 4 -38.50 -15.94 -16.12
C ALA A 4 -37.27 -16.47 -15.36
N LEU A 5 -36.99 -17.77 -15.47
CA LEU A 5 -35.80 -18.39 -14.89
C LEU A 5 -34.52 -17.92 -15.60
N LYS A 6 -34.53 -17.83 -16.93
CA LYS A 6 -33.39 -17.30 -17.71
C LYS A 6 -33.08 -15.85 -17.34
N TRP A 7 -34.10 -14.99 -17.24
CA TRP A 7 -33.91 -13.61 -16.82
C TRP A 7 -33.38 -13.50 -15.38
N GLY A 8 -33.89 -14.32 -14.46
CA GLY A 8 -33.37 -14.40 -13.09
C GLY A 8 -31.89 -14.79 -13.03
N ILE A 9 -31.48 -15.78 -13.82
CA ILE A 9 -30.08 -16.21 -13.92
C ILE A 9 -29.21 -15.10 -14.53
N CYS A 10 -29.67 -14.43 -15.59
CA CYS A 10 -28.95 -13.30 -16.20
C CYS A 10 -28.72 -12.16 -15.20
N ILE A 11 -29.72 -11.81 -14.40
CA ILE A 11 -29.59 -10.75 -13.37
C ILE A 11 -28.56 -11.14 -12.31
N LEU A 12 -28.59 -12.39 -11.84
CA LEU A 12 -27.62 -12.89 -10.85
C LEU A 12 -26.18 -12.90 -11.39
N LEU A 13 -25.99 -13.30 -12.65
CA LEU A 13 -24.66 -13.31 -13.28
C LEU A 13 -24.11 -11.88 -13.44
N VAL A 14 -24.95 -10.93 -13.87
CA VAL A 14 -24.54 -9.52 -13.98
C VAL A 14 -24.22 -8.94 -12.61
N TYR A 15 -25.02 -9.22 -11.58
CA TYR A 15 -24.75 -8.78 -10.23
C TYR A 15 -23.41 -9.31 -9.69
N PHE A 16 -23.14 -10.61 -9.89
CA PHE A 16 -21.89 -11.23 -9.45
C PHE A 16 -20.67 -10.65 -10.18
N LEU A 17 -20.77 -10.41 -11.48
CA LEU A 17 -19.70 -9.80 -12.27
C LEU A 17 -19.42 -8.35 -11.84
N LEU A 18 -20.45 -7.56 -11.57
CA LEU A 18 -20.30 -6.19 -11.07
C LEU A 18 -19.64 -6.18 -9.69
N HIS A 19 -20.09 -7.04 -8.77
CA HIS A 19 -19.52 -7.09 -7.42
C HIS A 19 -18.06 -7.56 -7.43
N ASN A 20 -17.75 -8.63 -8.17
CA ASN A 20 -16.39 -9.19 -8.24
C ASN A 20 -15.43 -8.23 -8.98
N GLY A 21 -15.89 -7.59 -10.06
CA GLY A 21 -15.10 -6.61 -10.80
C GLY A 21 -14.70 -5.40 -9.94
N PHE A 22 -15.60 -4.94 -9.06
CA PHE A 22 -15.34 -3.80 -8.19
C PHE A 22 -14.27 -4.10 -7.13
N ASP A 23 -14.33 -5.28 -6.51
CA ASP A 23 -13.35 -5.70 -5.50
C ASP A 23 -11.93 -5.82 -6.09
N ILE A 24 -11.82 -6.34 -7.32
CA ILE A 24 -10.54 -6.45 -8.02
C ILE A 24 -9.95 -5.07 -8.33
N GLN A 25 -10.78 -4.10 -8.75
CA GLN A 25 -10.31 -2.79 -9.17
C GLN A 25 -9.79 -1.94 -8.00
N VAL A 26 -10.36 -2.09 -6.80
CA VAL A 26 -9.96 -1.37 -5.58
C VAL A 26 -8.65 -1.92 -4.99
N SER A 27 -8.43 -3.23 -5.06
CA SER A 27 -7.24 -3.86 -4.44
C SER A 27 -5.93 -3.51 -5.17
N THR A 28 -5.98 -3.19 -6.46
CA THR A 28 -4.83 -3.42 -7.35
C THR A 28 -3.87 -2.24 -7.55
N LYS A 29 -4.13 -1.01 -7.05
CA LYS A 29 -3.25 0.13 -7.48
C LYS A 29 -3.09 1.32 -6.52
N ILE A 30 -2.99 1.07 -5.22
CA ILE A 30 -2.53 2.12 -4.30
C ILE A 30 -1.06 2.46 -4.64
N ARG A 31 -0.82 3.64 -5.23
CA ARG A 31 0.52 4.15 -5.52
C ARG A 31 0.91 5.20 -4.50
N TYR A 32 2.08 5.01 -3.89
CA TYR A 32 2.70 6.00 -3.03
C TYR A 32 3.56 6.93 -3.87
N VAL A 33 3.29 8.23 -3.81
CA VAL A 33 4.08 9.28 -4.46
C VAL A 33 4.80 10.04 -3.35
N PHE A 34 6.13 9.97 -3.38
CA PHE A 34 7.01 10.71 -2.48
C PHE A 34 7.46 11.97 -3.21
N ASP A 35 6.91 13.12 -2.84
CA ASP A 35 7.32 14.42 -3.38
C ASP A 35 8.37 15.05 -2.46
N THR A 36 9.64 14.93 -2.86
CA THR A 36 10.80 15.48 -2.13
C THR A 36 10.89 17.01 -2.21
N VAL A 37 10.17 17.65 -3.12
CA VAL A 37 10.15 19.12 -3.26
C VAL A 37 9.25 19.73 -2.20
N ASN A 38 8.06 19.14 -2.03
CA ASN A 38 7.02 19.63 -1.11
C ASN A 38 7.04 18.95 0.27
N ASP A 39 7.92 17.97 0.50
CA ASP A 39 7.98 17.19 1.74
C ASP A 39 6.65 16.47 2.03
N THR A 40 6.01 15.93 0.99
CA THR A 40 4.68 15.30 1.10
C THR A 40 4.68 13.87 0.57
N ILE A 41 3.96 13.01 1.28
CA ILE A 41 3.64 11.64 0.88
C ILE A 41 2.16 11.62 0.53
N SER A 42 1.90 11.47 -0.75
CA SER A 42 0.55 11.35 -1.29
C SER A 42 0.27 9.90 -1.67
N VAL A 43 -0.94 9.45 -1.40
CA VAL A 43 -1.44 8.18 -1.93
C VAL A 43 -2.38 8.47 -3.08
N LYS A 44 -2.06 7.86 -4.23
CA LYS A 44 -2.87 7.91 -5.44
C LYS A 44 -3.54 6.56 -5.62
N SER A 45 -4.85 6.53 -5.40
CA SER A 45 -5.69 5.40 -5.81
C SER A 45 -6.20 5.67 -7.23
N PRO A 46 -6.33 4.66 -8.10
CA PRO A 46 -6.88 4.84 -9.45
C PRO A 46 -8.35 5.30 -9.44
N LEU A 47 -9.07 5.10 -8.33
CA LEU A 47 -10.50 5.41 -8.20
C LEU A 47 -10.80 6.64 -7.33
N TYR A 48 -9.82 7.16 -6.58
CA TYR A 48 -10.01 8.29 -5.67
C TYR A 48 -8.99 9.40 -5.89
N SER A 49 -9.40 10.65 -5.59
CA SER A 49 -8.53 11.82 -5.65
C SER A 49 -7.28 11.62 -4.78
N GLU A 50 -6.16 12.18 -5.23
CA GLU A 50 -4.89 12.14 -4.52
C GLU A 50 -5.07 12.67 -3.11
N LYS A 51 -4.80 11.81 -2.12
CA LYS A 51 -4.92 12.18 -0.71
C LYS A 51 -3.53 12.27 -0.11
N GLN A 52 -3.18 13.46 0.35
CA GLN A 52 -2.00 13.66 1.18
C GLN A 52 -2.18 12.89 2.49
N ILE A 53 -1.28 11.97 2.77
CA ILE A 53 -1.35 11.13 3.96
C ILE A 53 -0.48 11.69 5.08
N MET A 54 0.77 12.03 4.75
CA MET A 54 1.76 12.48 5.73
C MET A 54 2.86 13.31 5.06
N LYS A 55 3.73 13.91 5.87
CA LYS A 55 4.96 14.56 5.38
C LYS A 55 6.10 13.55 5.31
N ILE A 56 7.06 13.72 4.40
CA ILE A 56 8.22 12.81 4.28
C ILE A 56 9.07 12.88 5.55
N SER A 57 9.25 14.08 6.10
CA SER A 57 9.97 14.33 7.35
C SER A 57 9.38 13.65 8.59
N GLU A 58 8.09 13.29 8.56
CA GLU A 58 7.45 12.56 9.65
C GLU A 58 7.31 11.06 9.34
N ALA A 59 7.76 10.59 8.18
CA ALA A 59 7.62 9.20 7.78
C ALA A 59 8.63 8.31 8.51
N VAL A 60 8.15 7.20 9.05
CA VAL A 60 8.96 6.17 9.71
C VAL A 60 8.53 4.82 9.18
N ILE A 61 9.51 4.02 8.75
CA ILE A 61 9.29 2.63 8.36
C ILE A 61 9.43 1.76 9.62
N PHE A 62 8.49 0.86 9.83
CA PHE A 62 8.56 -0.13 10.89
C PHE A 62 8.07 -1.50 10.40
N VAL A 63 8.54 -2.55 11.06
CA VAL A 63 8.10 -3.92 10.80
C VAL A 63 6.89 -4.22 11.69
N GLN A 64 5.80 -4.66 11.08
CA GLN A 64 4.60 -5.09 11.78
C GLN A 64 4.41 -6.59 11.58
N SER A 65 4.33 -7.34 12.68
CA SER A 65 4.10 -8.78 12.68
C SER A 65 2.62 -9.09 12.88
N GLU A 66 2.02 -9.82 11.96
CA GLU A 66 0.65 -10.34 12.02
C GLU A 66 0.65 -11.87 11.80
N MET A 67 0.23 -12.61 12.83
CA MET A 67 -0.01 -14.07 12.77
C MET A 67 1.14 -14.90 12.15
N GLY A 68 2.39 -14.64 12.56
CA GLY A 68 3.57 -15.39 12.08
C GLY A 68 4.08 -14.98 10.71
N SER A 69 3.46 -13.98 10.09
CA SER A 69 3.98 -13.23 8.96
C SER A 69 4.29 -11.79 9.38
N TRP A 70 5.21 -11.12 8.70
CA TRP A 70 5.50 -9.72 8.96
C TRP A 70 5.54 -8.92 7.67
N HIS A 71 5.28 -7.63 7.76
CA HIS A 71 5.35 -6.71 6.63
C HIS A 71 5.94 -5.38 7.08
N TYR A 72 6.51 -4.65 6.12
CA TYR A 72 6.93 -3.27 6.31
C TYR A 72 5.71 -2.35 6.16
N ALA A 73 5.54 -1.48 7.15
CA ALA A 73 4.55 -0.43 7.14
C ALA A 73 5.23 0.93 7.31
N LEU A 74 4.63 1.94 6.69
CA LEU A 74 5.00 3.33 6.80
C LEU A 74 4.01 4.03 7.72
N GLY A 75 4.49 4.70 8.75
CA GLY A 75 3.65 5.49 9.65
C GLY A 75 4.24 6.86 9.92
N ALA A 76 3.39 7.76 10.42
CA ALA A 76 3.84 9.05 10.90
C ALA A 76 4.47 8.91 12.30
N LYS A 77 5.66 9.48 12.54
CA LYS A 77 6.43 9.42 13.80
C LYS A 77 5.62 9.70 15.07
N LYS A 78 4.62 10.58 14.99
CA LYS A 78 3.72 10.94 16.12
C LYS A 78 2.41 10.15 16.18
N SER A 79 2.12 9.34 15.16
CA SER A 79 0.82 8.67 14.98
C SER A 79 0.98 7.28 14.33
N GLN A 80 2.10 6.61 14.57
CA GLN A 80 2.52 5.39 13.87
C GLN A 80 1.53 4.22 14.02
N PHE A 81 0.75 4.20 15.11
CA PHE A 81 -0.26 3.17 15.38
C PHE A 81 -1.66 3.53 14.83
N VAL A 82 -1.91 4.80 14.51
CA VAL A 82 -3.23 5.27 14.03
C VAL A 82 -3.22 5.50 12.51
N LYS A 83 -2.08 5.87 11.94
CA LYS A 83 -1.89 6.12 10.51
C LYS A 83 -0.75 5.26 9.97
N ASN A 84 -0.94 3.94 10.00
CA ASN A 84 -0.04 2.99 9.37
C ASN A 84 -0.53 2.62 7.97
N HIS A 85 0.39 2.59 7.02
CA HIS A 85 0.12 2.22 5.65
C HIS A 85 1.09 1.12 5.23
N ARG A 86 0.55 -0.03 4.85
CA ARG A 86 1.35 -1.17 4.39
C ARG A 86 2.07 -0.80 3.08
N ILE A 87 3.38 -0.99 3.06
CA ILE A 87 4.23 -0.71 1.88
C ILE A 87 4.81 -1.98 1.26
N SER A 88 4.84 -3.10 1.99
CA SER A 88 5.31 -4.39 1.47
C SER A 88 4.23 -5.45 1.48
N GLU A 89 4.50 -6.54 0.74
CA GLU A 89 3.79 -7.79 0.91
C GLU A 89 4.10 -8.42 2.28
N PHE A 90 3.33 -9.45 2.64
CA PHE A 90 3.63 -10.27 3.80
C PHE A 90 4.81 -11.19 3.51
N PHE A 91 5.81 -11.13 4.38
CA PHE A 91 6.93 -12.06 4.45
C PHE A 91 6.67 -13.08 5.54
N GLY A 92 6.97 -14.35 5.25
CA GLY A 92 6.97 -15.44 6.22
C GLY A 92 8.38 -16.02 6.41
N SER A 93 8.46 -17.09 7.21
CA SER A 93 9.72 -17.76 7.57
C SER A 93 10.34 -18.67 6.50
N GLY A 94 9.74 -18.75 5.30
CA GLY A 94 10.23 -19.63 4.23
C GLY A 94 11.46 -19.08 3.48
N LYS A 95 12.36 -19.95 3.00
CA LYS A 95 13.58 -19.58 2.24
C LYS A 95 13.31 -18.68 1.02
N LYS A 96 12.21 -18.93 0.28
CA LYS A 96 11.77 -18.08 -0.85
C LYS A 96 11.25 -16.71 -0.40
N SER A 97 10.68 -16.62 0.80
CA SER A 97 10.23 -15.36 1.39
C SER A 97 11.43 -14.52 1.84
N ASN A 98 12.40 -15.16 2.49
CA ASN A 98 13.62 -14.48 2.94
C ASN A 98 14.38 -13.82 1.79
N ARG A 99 14.51 -14.52 0.66
CA ARG A 99 15.13 -13.93 -0.54
C ARG A 99 14.37 -12.71 -1.08
N ARG A 100 13.03 -12.79 -1.13
CA ARG A 100 12.19 -11.65 -1.55
C ARG A 100 12.30 -10.47 -0.59
N GLN A 101 12.41 -10.76 0.71
CA GLN A 101 12.64 -9.74 1.73
C GLN A 101 14.00 -9.06 1.51
N ASP A 102 15.09 -9.82 1.34
CA ASP A 102 16.42 -9.27 1.11
C ASP A 102 16.47 -8.39 -0.16
N GLU A 103 15.80 -8.82 -1.22
CA GLU A 103 15.66 -8.05 -2.46
C GLU A 103 14.86 -6.76 -2.24
N TYR A 104 13.76 -6.82 -1.48
CA TYR A 104 12.94 -5.66 -1.13
C TYR A 104 13.71 -4.65 -0.25
N GLU A 105 14.48 -5.13 0.72
CA GLU A 105 15.29 -4.28 1.58
C GLU A 105 16.35 -3.51 0.79
N LYS A 106 17.06 -4.20 -0.12
CA LYS A 106 18.12 -3.59 -0.93
C LYS A 106 17.60 -2.63 -2.00
N GLU A 107 16.50 -2.97 -2.66
CA GLU A 107 16.02 -2.20 -3.81
C GLU A 107 14.98 -1.13 -3.46
N VAL A 108 14.17 -1.38 -2.43
CA VAL A 108 13.03 -0.52 -2.06
C VAL A 108 13.33 0.24 -0.78
N LEU A 109 13.61 -0.44 0.35
CA LEU A 109 13.89 0.28 1.61
C LEU A 109 15.09 1.21 1.46
N ALA A 110 16.20 0.73 0.89
CA ALA A 110 17.39 1.56 0.74
C ALA A 110 17.15 2.84 -0.11
N LYS A 111 16.22 2.80 -1.07
CA LYS A 111 15.84 4.00 -1.84
C LYS A 111 14.96 4.93 -1.01
N ILE A 112 14.02 4.39 -0.24
CA ILE A 112 13.15 5.19 0.62
C ILE A 112 13.97 5.84 1.74
N ASP A 113 14.90 5.12 2.37
CA ASP A 113 15.77 5.64 3.42
C ASP A 113 16.63 6.80 2.90
N LYS A 114 17.22 6.66 1.70
CA LYS A 114 17.96 7.76 1.05
C LYS A 114 17.09 8.98 0.79
N LEU A 115 15.84 8.80 0.39
CA LEU A 115 14.91 9.92 0.16
C LEU A 115 14.56 10.62 1.47
N ILE A 116 14.30 9.86 2.53
CA ILE A 116 14.01 10.39 3.87
C ILE A 116 15.24 11.16 4.37
N GLU A 117 16.44 10.59 4.29
CA GLU A 117 17.70 11.21 4.71
C GLU A 117 17.97 12.52 3.94
N ALA A 118 17.78 12.54 2.61
CA ALA A 118 17.95 13.74 1.80
C ALA A 118 17.02 14.89 2.23
N VAL A 119 15.79 14.57 2.61
CA VAL A 119 14.83 15.56 3.13
C VAL A 119 15.24 16.07 4.51
N TYR A 120 15.73 15.20 5.40
CA TYR A 120 16.26 15.60 6.71
C TYR A 120 17.46 16.55 6.58
N LEU A 121 18.42 16.23 5.70
CA LEU A 121 19.59 17.06 5.44
C LEU A 121 19.21 18.44 4.88
N LYS A 122 18.26 18.50 3.93
CA LYS A 122 17.76 19.77 3.38
C LYS A 122 17.13 20.69 4.43
N ARG A 123 16.60 20.13 5.52
CA ARG A 123 15.91 20.89 6.58
C ARG A 123 16.85 21.33 7.71
N SER A 124 18.01 20.68 7.84
CA SER A 124 19.02 21.02 8.84
C SER A 124 19.98 22.13 8.38
N ASN A 125 19.87 22.57 7.13
CA ASN A 125 20.67 23.60 6.48
C ASN A 125 19.77 24.80 6.16
#